data_AF-A0A2N2FSD6-F1
#
_entry.id   AF-A0A2N2FSD6-F1
#
_cell.length_a   1.000
_cell.length_b   1.000
_cell.length_c   1.000
_cell.angle_alpha   90.00
_cell.angle_beta   90.00
_cell.angle_gamma   90.00
#
_symmetry.space_group_name_H-M   'P 1'
#
loop_
_entity.id
_entity.type
_entity.pdbx_description
1 polymer ?
#
loop_
_entity_poly.entity_id
_entity_poly.type
_entity_poly.pdbx_seq_one_letter_code
_entity_poly.pdbx_strand_id
1 'polypeptide(L)'
;DIYWNDPDVLCISMHQDGRTLYPGTGFIDDFGGPNALGATINIPLPPRTSDEGFLFVLDNAILPMLDEFKPEIIINSAGQDNHYSDPITNMNFSAQGYALLNEKLSPDIAVLEGGYSIEKALPYVNVGIILAMAGLDYSQVREPDYDAQQIRQSPEVTRLIENEVKNLMTLWKKKKNLKKQITGSAAYIRREKNIYYDTDDITERQIETVRVCNDCGGVVMIESAADTGKKIYAVILPNSCCPECRESGEAFFNRVNGSQYNHIYFQDRQKDVFIVK
;
A
#
# COMPACT_ATOMS: atom_id res chain seq x y z
N ASP A 1 5.92 -2.14 1.38
CA ASP A 1 7.07 -2.47 2.24
C ASP A 1 7.12 -1.75 3.58
N ILE A 2 7.17 -0.43 3.64
CA ILE A 2 7.33 0.33 4.91
C ILE A 2 6.29 -0.08 5.97
N TYR A 3 5.02 -0.18 5.58
CA TYR A 3 3.91 -0.55 6.47
C TYR A 3 3.61 -2.05 6.51
N TRP A 4 4.47 -2.91 5.95
CA TRP A 4 4.18 -4.34 5.79
C TRP A 4 3.79 -5.01 7.11
N ASN A 5 4.48 -4.65 8.20
CA ASN A 5 4.24 -5.22 9.53
C ASN A 5 3.37 -4.32 10.43
N ASP A 6 2.77 -3.26 9.88
CA ASP A 6 2.02 -2.26 10.65
C ASP A 6 0.50 -2.49 10.55
N PRO A 7 -0.18 -2.97 11.62
CA PRO A 7 -1.62 -3.17 11.57
C PRO A 7 -2.41 -1.86 11.66
N ASP A 8 -1.77 -0.75 12.04
CA ASP A 8 -2.41 0.54 12.24
C ASP A 8 -2.50 1.37 10.93
N VAL A 9 -1.97 0.84 9.81
CA VAL A 9 -1.99 1.49 8.49
C VAL A 9 -2.51 0.53 7.43
N LEU A 10 -3.65 0.86 6.82
CA LEU A 10 -4.21 0.12 5.69
C LEU A 10 -3.72 0.73 4.37
N CYS A 11 -2.79 0.05 3.71
CA CYS A 11 -2.29 0.42 2.39
C CYS A 11 -3.09 -0.31 1.30
N ILE A 12 -3.79 0.45 0.45
CA ILE A 12 -4.59 -0.08 -0.67
C ILE A 12 -4.01 0.44 -1.98
N SER A 13 -3.69 -0.46 -2.91
CA SER A 13 -3.18 -0.11 -4.23
C SER A 13 -4.07 -0.69 -5.32
N MET A 14 -4.61 0.19 -6.17
CA MET A 14 -5.16 -0.19 -7.47
C MET A 14 -4.13 0.13 -8.54
N HIS A 15 -3.74 -0.86 -9.32
CA HIS A 15 -2.69 -0.70 -10.32
C HIS A 15 -2.94 -1.66 -11.49
N GLN A 16 -2.38 -1.36 -12.66
CA GLN A 16 -2.36 -2.34 -13.73
C GLN A 16 -1.58 -3.58 -13.29
N ASP A 17 -2.15 -4.75 -13.55
CA ASP A 17 -1.60 -6.04 -13.17
C ASP A 17 -0.13 -6.22 -13.59
N GLY A 18 0.73 -6.55 -12.62
CA GLY A 18 2.16 -6.76 -12.83
C GLY A 18 2.51 -7.85 -13.84
N ARG A 19 1.59 -8.79 -14.15
CA ARG A 19 1.77 -9.76 -15.25
C ARG A 19 1.77 -9.10 -16.63
N THR A 20 1.28 -7.86 -16.70
CA THR A 20 1.15 -7.08 -17.94
C THR A 20 1.94 -5.78 -17.93
N LEU A 21 2.57 -5.41 -16.80
CA LEU A 21 3.32 -4.17 -16.64
C LEU A 21 4.48 -4.31 -15.63
N TYR A 22 5.54 -3.54 -15.82
CA TYR A 22 6.59 -3.34 -14.80
C TYR A 22 5.97 -2.74 -13.51
N PRO A 23 6.42 -3.09 -12.29
CA PRO A 23 7.59 -3.91 -11.93
C PRO A 23 7.35 -5.42 -11.81
N GLY A 24 6.14 -5.92 -12.11
CA GLY A 24 5.84 -7.35 -12.02
C GLY A 24 5.54 -7.86 -10.61
N THR A 25 5.16 -6.97 -9.68
CA THR A 25 4.77 -7.28 -8.30
C THR A 25 3.36 -6.73 -8.01
N GLY A 26 2.89 -6.84 -6.75
CA GLY A 26 1.57 -6.32 -6.35
C GLY A 26 0.48 -7.36 -6.51
N PHE A 27 0.76 -8.62 -6.17
CA PHE A 27 -0.24 -9.67 -6.29
C PHE A 27 -1.20 -9.66 -5.10
N ILE A 28 -2.41 -10.18 -5.32
CA ILE A 28 -3.45 -10.27 -4.30
C ILE A 28 -3.01 -10.99 -3.02
N ASP A 29 -2.05 -11.92 -3.12
CA ASP A 29 -1.52 -12.70 -2.00
C ASP A 29 -0.47 -11.93 -1.17
N ASP A 30 0.02 -10.78 -1.66
CA ASP A 30 0.88 -9.87 -0.91
C ASP A 30 0.03 -9.08 0.11
N PHE A 31 -0.32 -9.76 1.20
CA PHE A 31 -1.44 -9.39 2.07
C PHE A 31 -1.03 -8.90 3.49
N GLY A 32 0.20 -8.41 3.64
CA GLY A 32 0.73 -7.89 4.90
C GLY A 32 1.44 -8.93 5.79
N GLY A 33 2.09 -8.43 6.83
CA GLY A 33 2.92 -9.18 7.76
C GLY A 33 2.13 -10.01 8.78
N PRO A 34 2.79 -10.84 9.59
CA PRO A 34 2.14 -11.85 10.44
C PRO A 34 1.16 -11.26 11.47
N ASN A 35 1.39 -10.03 11.94
CA ASN A 35 0.46 -9.32 12.84
C ASN A 35 -0.40 -8.27 12.12
N ALA A 36 -0.19 -8.05 10.82
CA ALA A 36 -0.79 -7.01 10.01
C ALA A 36 -1.47 -7.59 8.74
N LEU A 37 -1.98 -8.83 8.81
CA LEU A 37 -2.65 -9.45 7.67
C LEU A 37 -3.93 -8.70 7.31
N GLY A 38 -4.02 -8.34 6.04
CA GLY A 38 -5.05 -7.45 5.50
C GLY A 38 -4.75 -5.97 5.69
N ALA A 39 -3.56 -5.59 6.16
CA ALA A 39 -3.14 -4.18 6.20
C ALA A 39 -2.47 -3.74 4.88
N THR A 40 -2.09 -4.69 4.01
CA THR A 40 -1.66 -4.42 2.63
C THR A 40 -2.65 -5.08 1.68
N ILE A 41 -3.25 -4.28 0.80
CA ILE A 41 -4.27 -4.72 -0.16
C ILE A 41 -3.81 -4.31 -1.56
N ASN A 42 -3.49 -5.31 -2.38
CA ASN A 42 -3.19 -5.13 -3.78
C ASN A 42 -4.39 -5.53 -4.64
N ILE A 43 -4.76 -4.65 -5.57
CA ILE A 43 -5.87 -4.86 -6.49
C ILE A 43 -5.32 -4.74 -7.93
N PRO A 44 -4.79 -5.84 -8.49
CA PRO A 44 -4.29 -5.84 -9.86
C PRO A 44 -5.44 -5.76 -10.85
N LEU A 45 -5.40 -4.78 -11.74
CA LEU A 45 -6.46 -4.51 -12.72
C LEU A 45 -6.00 -4.88 -14.14
N PRO A 46 -6.90 -5.45 -14.97
CA PRO A 46 -6.58 -5.71 -16.36
C PRO A 46 -6.27 -4.42 -17.13
N PRO A 47 -5.42 -4.48 -18.17
CA PRO A 47 -5.30 -3.39 -19.13
C PRO A 47 -6.66 -2.98 -19.70
N ARG A 48 -6.81 -1.69 -19.97
CA ARG A 48 -8.02 -1.01 -20.47
C ARG A 48 -9.16 -0.96 -19.46
N THR A 49 -8.86 -1.11 -18.17
CA THR A 49 -9.84 -0.78 -17.13
C THR A 49 -10.15 0.71 -17.20
N SER A 50 -11.44 1.03 -17.28
CA SER A 50 -11.97 2.39 -17.40
C SER A 50 -12.63 2.84 -16.10
N ASP A 51 -13.21 4.03 -16.07
CA ASP A 51 -13.93 4.60 -14.92
C ASP A 51 -14.87 3.59 -14.25
N GLU A 52 -15.63 2.82 -15.03
CA GLU A 52 -16.55 1.77 -14.54
C GLU A 52 -15.85 0.77 -13.61
N GLY A 53 -14.68 0.28 -14.02
CA GLY A 53 -13.93 -0.72 -13.25
C GLY A 53 -13.30 -0.17 -11.98
N PHE A 54 -12.70 1.03 -12.05
CA PHE A 54 -12.14 1.69 -10.87
C PHE A 54 -13.22 1.99 -9.83
N LEU A 55 -14.37 2.53 -10.26
CA LEU A 55 -15.48 2.83 -9.37
C LEU A 55 -16.14 1.56 -8.82
N PHE A 56 -16.21 0.49 -9.62
CA PHE A 56 -16.69 -0.81 -9.13
C PHE A 56 -15.81 -1.34 -7.98
N VAL A 57 -14.49 -1.26 -8.12
CA VAL A 57 -13.53 -1.67 -7.08
C VAL A 57 -13.68 -0.80 -5.83
N LEU A 58 -13.81 0.51 -6.01
CA LEU A 58 -14.04 1.45 -4.92
C LEU A 58 -15.27 1.04 -4.11
N ASP A 59 -16.39 0.77 -4.80
CA ASP A 59 -17.70 0.54 -4.17
C ASP A 59 -17.81 -0.84 -3.53
N ASN A 60 -17.19 -1.85 -4.13
CA ASN A 60 -17.40 -3.25 -3.76
C ASN A 60 -16.25 -3.85 -2.95
N ALA A 61 -15.09 -3.18 -2.89
CA ALA A 61 -13.94 -3.59 -2.09
C ALA A 61 -13.48 -2.50 -1.13
N ILE A 62 -13.06 -1.34 -1.66
CA ILE A 62 -12.35 -0.33 -0.86
C ILE A 62 -13.26 0.27 0.21
N LEU A 63 -14.41 0.86 -0.15
CA LEU A 63 -15.32 1.48 0.82
C LEU A 63 -15.78 0.50 1.92
N PRO A 64 -16.16 -0.76 1.61
CA PRO A 64 -16.42 -1.77 2.65
C PRO A 64 -15.21 -2.07 3.56
N MET A 65 -14.00 -2.10 3.03
CA MET A 65 -12.79 -2.30 3.83
C MET A 65 -12.52 -1.11 4.74
N LEU A 66 -12.72 0.12 4.25
CA LEU A 66 -12.59 1.35 5.03
C LEU A 66 -13.64 1.43 6.15
N ASP A 67 -14.88 1.00 5.91
CA ASP A 67 -15.92 0.94 6.95
C ASP A 67 -15.55 -0.05 8.09
N GLU A 68 -14.90 -1.17 7.75
CA GLU A 68 -14.39 -2.11 8.75
C GLU A 68 -13.12 -1.57 9.45
N PHE A 69 -12.20 -0.95 8.71
CA PHE A 69 -10.92 -0.45 9.22
C PHE A 69 -11.07 0.81 10.08
N LYS A 70 -12.01 1.69 9.74
CA LYS A 70 -12.32 2.97 10.40
C LYS A 70 -11.10 3.89 10.48
N PRO A 71 -10.56 4.33 9.33
CA PRO A 71 -9.41 5.23 9.32
C PRO A 71 -9.75 6.56 10.01
N GLU A 72 -8.78 7.11 10.75
CA GLU A 72 -8.86 8.47 11.28
C GLU A 72 -8.46 9.51 10.24
N ILE A 73 -7.66 9.10 9.24
CA ILE A 73 -7.23 9.91 8.10
C ILE A 73 -7.13 9.02 6.86
N ILE A 74 -7.54 9.56 5.72
CA ILE A 74 -7.38 8.94 4.40
C ILE A 74 -6.43 9.81 3.57
N ILE A 75 -5.32 9.21 3.15
CA ILE A 75 -4.36 9.83 2.23
C ILE A 75 -4.47 9.10 0.89
N ASN A 76 -4.85 9.85 -0.15
CA ASN A 76 -4.88 9.37 -1.53
C ASN A 76 -3.55 9.68 -2.22
N SER A 77 -2.74 8.64 -2.45
CA SER A 77 -1.55 8.71 -3.32
C SER A 77 -2.06 8.72 -4.77
N ALA A 78 -2.34 9.92 -5.27
CA ALA A 78 -3.13 10.19 -6.46
C ALA A 78 -2.27 10.18 -7.74
N GLY A 79 -1.64 9.04 -8.02
CA GLY A 79 -0.93 8.79 -9.28
C GLY A 79 -1.87 8.89 -10.50
N GLN A 80 -1.42 9.60 -11.53
CA GLN A 80 -2.22 9.96 -12.71
C GLN A 80 -1.80 9.20 -13.98
N ASP A 81 -0.89 8.25 -13.85
CA ASP A 81 -0.40 7.41 -14.92
C ASP A 81 -1.38 6.32 -15.38
N ASN A 82 -2.48 6.11 -14.64
CA ASN A 82 -3.62 5.28 -15.08
C ASN A 82 -4.56 6.00 -16.07
N HIS A 83 -4.29 7.28 -16.38
CA HIS A 83 -5.08 8.05 -17.32
C HIS A 83 -5.02 7.48 -18.74
N TYR A 84 -6.12 7.55 -19.50
CA TYR A 84 -6.21 6.95 -20.84
C TYR A 84 -5.21 7.47 -21.88
N SER A 85 -4.61 8.64 -21.62
CA SER A 85 -3.62 9.29 -22.49
C SER A 85 -2.19 9.17 -21.97
N ASP A 86 -1.98 8.49 -20.85
CA ASP A 86 -0.65 8.31 -20.28
C ASP A 86 0.17 7.29 -21.08
N PRO A 87 1.47 7.55 -21.33
CA PRO A 87 2.30 6.64 -22.11
C PRO A 87 2.82 5.42 -21.33
N ILE A 88 2.71 5.40 -19.99
CA ILE A 88 3.34 4.35 -19.18
C ILE A 88 2.41 3.16 -18.97
N THR A 89 1.14 3.41 -18.64
CA THR A 89 0.16 2.33 -18.42
C THR A 89 -0.75 2.18 -19.64
N ASN A 90 -1.49 1.08 -19.66
CA ASN A 90 -2.51 0.79 -20.67
C ASN A 90 -3.91 0.87 -20.05
N MET A 91 -4.13 1.82 -19.14
CA MET A 91 -5.40 2.01 -18.44
C MET A 91 -6.24 3.07 -19.15
N ASN A 92 -7.54 3.12 -18.86
CA ASN A 92 -8.51 3.99 -19.55
C ASN A 92 -9.26 4.90 -18.57
N PHE A 93 -8.59 5.37 -17.51
CA PHE A 93 -9.21 6.22 -16.50
C PHE A 93 -9.28 7.68 -16.98
N SER A 94 -10.38 8.37 -16.71
CA SER A 94 -10.59 9.77 -17.11
C SER A 94 -10.52 10.72 -15.91
N ALA A 95 -10.36 12.01 -16.18
CA ALA A 95 -10.45 13.08 -15.19
C ALA A 95 -11.79 13.09 -14.45
N GLN A 96 -12.90 12.75 -15.14
CA GLN A 96 -14.21 12.56 -14.50
C GLN A 96 -14.21 11.36 -13.56
N GLY A 97 -13.57 10.26 -13.96
CA GLY A 97 -13.36 9.09 -13.12
C GLY A 97 -12.58 9.44 -11.85
N TYR A 98 -11.46 10.16 -11.97
CA TYR A 98 -10.67 10.64 -10.84
C TYR A 98 -11.47 11.54 -9.90
N ALA A 99 -12.25 12.48 -10.44
CA ALA A 99 -13.09 13.38 -9.65
C ALA A 99 -14.14 12.60 -8.85
N LEU A 100 -14.90 11.72 -9.52
CA LEU A 100 -15.94 10.92 -8.87
C LEU A 100 -15.36 9.94 -7.85
N LEU A 101 -14.18 9.35 -8.12
CA LEU A 101 -13.48 8.52 -7.14
C LEU A 101 -13.14 9.32 -5.88
N ASN A 102 -12.62 10.55 -6.02
CA ASN A 102 -12.27 11.39 -4.87
C ASN A 102 -13.51 11.93 -4.14
N GLU A 103 -14.60 12.24 -4.85
CA GLU A 103 -15.89 12.58 -4.23
C GLU A 103 -16.38 11.45 -3.31
N LYS A 104 -16.35 10.20 -3.82
CA LYS A 104 -16.83 9.02 -3.10
C LYS A 104 -15.89 8.57 -1.98
N LEU A 105 -14.57 8.64 -2.21
CA LEU A 105 -13.54 8.28 -1.24
C LEU A 105 -13.47 9.32 -0.11
N SER A 106 -13.73 10.59 -0.42
CA SER A 106 -13.62 11.73 0.49
C SER A 106 -12.29 11.76 1.26
N PRO A 107 -11.13 11.72 0.58
CA PRO A 107 -9.83 11.71 1.25
C PRO A 107 -9.55 13.05 1.95
N ASP A 108 -8.81 13.01 3.05
CA ASP A 108 -8.36 14.22 3.76
C ASP A 108 -7.21 14.91 3.02
N ILE A 109 -6.35 14.11 2.38
CA ILE A 109 -5.16 14.58 1.66
C ILE A 109 -5.06 13.82 0.34
N ALA A 110 -4.80 14.54 -0.76
CA ALA A 110 -4.38 13.97 -2.02
C ALA A 110 -2.93 14.41 -2.32
N VAL A 111 -2.06 13.45 -2.65
CA VAL A 111 -0.65 13.68 -2.97
C VAL A 111 -0.42 13.24 -4.42
N LEU A 112 0.06 14.15 -5.26
CA LEU A 112 0.43 13.81 -6.65
C LEU A 112 1.66 12.90 -6.64
N GLU A 113 1.61 11.83 -7.44
CA GLU A 113 2.71 10.89 -7.66
C GLU A 113 3.16 10.92 -9.12
N GLY A 114 3.02 9.79 -9.85
CA GLY A 114 3.23 9.70 -11.29
C GLY A 114 2.14 10.38 -12.11
N GLY A 115 2.34 10.38 -13.43
CA GLY A 115 1.48 11.04 -14.41
C GLY A 115 2.32 11.84 -15.41
N TYR A 116 2.36 11.35 -16.63
CA TYR A 116 3.35 11.76 -17.65
C TYR A 116 2.68 12.32 -18.91
N SER A 117 1.35 12.27 -18.99
CA SER A 117 0.55 13.00 -19.99
C SER A 117 0.32 14.46 -19.57
N ILE A 118 1.39 15.26 -19.65
CA ILE A 118 1.46 16.62 -19.05
C ILE A 118 0.34 17.56 -19.54
N GLU A 119 0.05 17.58 -20.84
CA GLU A 119 -0.92 18.54 -21.41
C GLU A 119 -2.33 17.98 -21.51
N LYS A 120 -2.46 16.65 -21.62
CA LYS A 120 -3.73 15.98 -21.93
C LYS A 120 -4.46 15.47 -20.69
N ALA A 121 -3.72 15.11 -19.62
CA ALA A 121 -4.30 14.53 -18.41
C ALA A 121 -4.16 15.47 -17.21
N LEU A 122 -2.92 15.79 -16.82
CA LEU A 122 -2.62 16.39 -15.50
C LEU A 122 -3.48 17.63 -15.16
N PRO A 123 -3.70 18.61 -16.07
CA PRO A 123 -4.48 19.80 -15.73
C PRO A 123 -5.93 19.45 -15.40
N TYR A 124 -6.53 18.53 -16.17
CA TYR A 124 -7.93 18.13 -16.02
C TYR A 124 -8.11 17.23 -14.80
N VAL A 125 -7.23 16.26 -14.60
CA VAL A 125 -7.27 15.37 -13.42
C VAL A 125 -7.08 16.18 -12.14
N ASN A 126 -6.09 17.07 -12.08
CA ASN A 126 -5.87 17.91 -10.90
C ASN A 126 -7.06 18.83 -10.60
N VAL A 127 -7.61 19.50 -11.61
CA VAL A 127 -8.81 20.33 -11.42
C VAL A 127 -10.00 19.48 -10.96
N GLY A 128 -10.19 18.29 -11.54
CA GLY A 128 -11.25 17.36 -11.14
C GLY A 128 -11.14 16.93 -9.67
N ILE A 129 -9.95 16.54 -9.23
CA ILE A 129 -9.70 16.14 -7.83
C ILE A 129 -9.92 17.33 -6.88
N ILE A 130 -9.39 18.51 -7.20
CA ILE A 130 -9.53 19.70 -6.36
C ILE A 130 -11.01 20.09 -6.21
N LEU A 131 -11.76 20.11 -7.32
CA LEU A 131 -13.19 20.45 -7.29
C LEU A 131 -13.98 19.41 -6.50
N ALA A 132 -13.73 18.12 -6.70
CA ALA A 132 -14.39 17.04 -5.96
C ALA A 132 -14.13 17.14 -4.45
N MET A 133 -12.87 17.31 -4.04
CA MET A 133 -12.51 17.47 -2.62
C MET A 133 -13.09 18.75 -2.00
N ALA A 134 -13.27 19.80 -2.80
CA ALA A 134 -13.91 21.06 -2.36
C ALA A 134 -15.45 20.99 -2.36
N GLY A 135 -16.06 19.88 -2.79
CA GLY A 135 -17.52 19.77 -2.95
C GLY A 135 -18.09 20.70 -4.02
N LEU A 136 -17.29 21.02 -5.04
CA LEU A 136 -17.66 21.91 -6.16
C LEU A 136 -18.01 21.10 -7.41
N ASP A 137 -18.83 21.71 -8.27
CA ASP A 137 -19.23 21.09 -9.54
C ASP A 137 -18.02 20.92 -10.47
N TYR A 138 -17.74 19.66 -10.83
CA TYR A 138 -16.71 19.27 -11.79
C TYR A 138 -17.30 18.76 -13.11
N SER A 139 -18.60 18.91 -13.37
CA SER A 139 -19.28 18.39 -14.57
C SER A 139 -18.70 18.90 -15.89
N GLN A 140 -18.04 20.07 -15.87
CA GLN A 140 -17.39 20.67 -17.04
C GLN A 140 -15.90 20.33 -17.17
N VAL A 141 -15.32 19.61 -16.20
CA VAL A 141 -13.94 19.11 -16.32
C VAL A 141 -13.93 18.02 -17.37
N ARG A 142 -13.35 18.32 -18.53
CA ARG A 142 -13.28 17.38 -19.64
C ARG A 142 -12.02 17.63 -20.44
N GLU A 143 -11.31 16.55 -20.69
CA GLU A 143 -10.13 16.50 -21.53
C GLU A 143 -10.54 16.75 -22.99
N PRO A 144 -9.69 17.43 -23.78
CA PRO A 144 -10.05 17.87 -25.12
C PRO A 144 -10.26 16.73 -26.11
N ASP A 145 -9.61 15.58 -25.89
CA ASP A 145 -9.70 14.38 -26.71
C ASP A 145 -10.57 13.27 -26.09
N TYR A 146 -11.34 13.56 -25.04
CA TYR A 146 -12.20 12.59 -24.39
C TYR A 146 -13.31 12.06 -25.32
N ASP A 147 -13.27 10.74 -25.52
CA ASP A 147 -14.30 9.96 -26.20
C ASP A 147 -14.69 8.73 -25.36
N ALA A 148 -15.89 8.79 -24.76
CA ALA A 148 -16.44 7.74 -23.91
C ALA A 148 -16.52 6.37 -24.61
N GLN A 149 -16.69 6.32 -25.95
CA GLN A 149 -16.76 5.06 -26.67
C GLN A 149 -15.37 4.43 -26.84
N GLN A 150 -14.33 5.24 -27.02
CA GLN A 150 -12.96 4.76 -27.23
C GLN A 150 -12.35 4.21 -25.95
N ILE A 151 -12.60 4.85 -24.82
CA ILE A 151 -12.00 4.46 -23.54
C ILE A 151 -12.79 3.37 -22.82
N ARG A 152 -13.99 3.02 -23.31
CA ARG A 152 -14.86 2.04 -22.66
C ARG A 152 -14.19 0.68 -22.52
N GLN A 153 -14.19 0.12 -21.31
CA GLN A 153 -13.73 -1.24 -21.08
C GLN A 153 -14.65 -2.28 -21.73
N SER A 154 -14.09 -3.44 -22.09
CA SER A 154 -14.90 -4.53 -22.65
C SER A 154 -15.69 -5.28 -21.55
N PRO A 155 -16.77 -5.99 -21.89
CA PRO A 155 -17.47 -6.85 -20.93
C PRO A 155 -16.59 -7.94 -20.31
N GLU A 156 -15.53 -8.36 -21.01
CA GLU A 156 -14.54 -9.30 -20.47
C GLU A 156 -13.70 -8.64 -19.37
N VAL A 157 -13.25 -7.40 -19.57
CA VAL A 157 -12.54 -6.63 -18.54
C VAL A 157 -13.41 -6.44 -17.30
N THR A 158 -14.70 -6.09 -17.47
CA THR A 158 -15.64 -5.99 -16.34
C THR A 158 -15.72 -7.30 -15.55
N ARG A 159 -15.89 -8.45 -16.21
CA ARG A 159 -15.93 -9.76 -15.53
C ARG A 159 -14.62 -10.11 -14.80
N LEU A 160 -13.47 -9.76 -15.37
CA LEU A 160 -12.18 -9.99 -14.73
C LEU A 160 -12.07 -9.19 -13.43
N ILE A 161 -12.47 -7.91 -13.45
CA ILE A 161 -12.49 -7.03 -12.27
C ILE A 161 -13.46 -7.56 -11.20
N GLU A 162 -14.67 -7.96 -11.60
CA GLU A 162 -15.66 -8.56 -10.68
C GLU A 162 -15.11 -9.81 -9.98
N ASN A 163 -14.41 -10.67 -10.72
CA ASN A 163 -13.77 -11.87 -10.17
C ASN A 163 -12.63 -11.51 -9.22
N GLU A 164 -11.80 -10.53 -9.55
CA GLU A 164 -10.71 -10.07 -8.71
C GLU A 164 -11.24 -9.51 -7.37
N VAL A 165 -12.25 -8.63 -7.43
CA VAL A 165 -12.94 -8.10 -6.25
C VAL A 165 -13.54 -9.24 -5.40
N LYS A 166 -14.16 -10.23 -6.03
CA LYS A 166 -14.72 -11.40 -5.32
C LYS A 166 -13.62 -12.21 -4.60
N ASN A 167 -12.49 -12.45 -5.27
CA ASN A 167 -11.36 -13.15 -4.69
C ASN A 167 -10.79 -12.37 -3.51
N LEU A 168 -10.58 -11.06 -3.70
CA LEU A 168 -10.06 -10.16 -2.68
C LEU A 168 -10.97 -10.10 -1.45
N MET A 169 -12.28 -9.93 -1.65
CA MET A 169 -13.23 -9.90 -0.54
C MET A 169 -13.35 -11.26 0.16
N THR A 170 -13.08 -12.37 -0.53
CA THR A 170 -12.96 -13.69 0.09
C THR A 170 -11.73 -13.78 0.99
N LEU A 171 -10.59 -13.25 0.53
CA LEU A 171 -9.34 -13.19 1.28
C LEU A 171 -9.51 -12.30 2.52
N TRP A 172 -10.06 -11.09 2.34
CA TRP A 172 -10.38 -10.14 3.40
C TRP A 172 -11.22 -10.75 4.52
N LYS A 173 -12.30 -11.47 4.18
CA LYS A 173 -13.15 -12.15 5.17
C LYS A 173 -12.42 -13.26 5.92
N LYS A 174 -11.40 -13.87 5.31
CA LYS A 174 -10.61 -14.98 5.90
C LYS A 174 -9.37 -14.53 6.65
N LYS A 175 -9.00 -13.23 6.64
CA LYS A 175 -7.73 -12.71 7.19
C LYS A 175 -7.41 -13.18 8.61
N LYS A 176 -8.40 -13.24 9.51
CA LYS A 176 -8.22 -13.72 10.90
C LYS A 176 -7.85 -15.21 10.97
N ASN A 177 -8.40 -16.02 10.07
CA ASN A 177 -8.08 -17.46 10.00
C ASN A 177 -6.72 -17.68 9.34
N LEU A 178 -6.39 -16.89 8.32
CA LEU A 178 -5.09 -16.92 7.65
C LEU A 178 -3.96 -16.58 8.61
N LYS A 179 -4.16 -15.59 9.52
CA LYS A 179 -3.19 -15.30 10.59
C LYS A 179 -2.81 -16.56 11.37
N LYS A 180 -3.81 -17.30 11.85
CA LYS A 180 -3.57 -18.54 12.61
C LYS A 180 -2.83 -19.61 11.80
N GLN A 181 -3.10 -19.70 10.50
CA GLN A 181 -2.42 -20.65 9.62
C GLN A 181 -0.97 -20.27 9.35
N ILE A 182 -0.70 -18.98 9.13
CA ILE A 182 0.65 -18.46 8.84
C ILE A 182 1.53 -18.46 10.08
N THR A 183 0.99 -18.03 11.23
CA THR A 183 1.79 -17.96 12.46
C THR A 183 1.90 -19.31 13.16
N GLY A 184 0.88 -20.17 13.04
CA GLY A 184 0.82 -21.43 13.78
C GLY A 184 1.04 -21.21 15.28
N SER A 185 1.98 -21.95 15.86
CA SER A 185 2.47 -21.79 17.24
C SER A 185 3.80 -21.04 17.33
N ALA A 186 4.29 -20.44 16.24
CA ALA A 186 5.56 -19.75 16.22
C ALA A 186 5.49 -18.45 17.04
N ALA A 187 6.43 -18.27 17.96
CA ALA A 187 6.58 -17.01 18.70
C ALA A 187 7.18 -15.89 17.82
N TYR A 188 7.95 -16.27 16.80
CA TYR A 188 8.61 -15.35 15.89
C TYR A 188 8.49 -15.84 14.45
N ILE A 189 8.24 -14.91 13.54
CA ILE A 189 8.25 -15.14 12.09
C ILE A 189 9.40 -14.36 11.49
N ARG A 190 10.22 -15.02 10.66
CA ARG A 190 11.39 -14.43 10.01
C ARG A 190 11.16 -14.40 8.51
N ARG A 191 11.42 -13.25 7.89
CA ARG A 191 11.40 -13.03 6.44
C ARG A 191 12.76 -12.49 6.02
N GLU A 192 13.26 -12.97 4.89
CA GLU A 192 14.47 -12.46 4.27
C GLU A 192 14.13 -11.88 2.89
N LYS A 193 14.72 -10.74 2.55
CA LYS A 193 14.56 -10.08 1.26
C LYS A 193 15.86 -9.39 0.83
N ASN A 194 15.99 -9.18 -0.47
CA ASN A 194 17.01 -8.31 -1.04
C ASN A 194 16.30 -7.09 -1.63
N ILE A 195 16.83 -5.90 -1.36
CA ILE A 195 16.30 -4.64 -1.85
C ILE A 195 17.39 -3.98 -2.69
N TYR A 196 17.02 -3.47 -3.86
CA TYR A 196 17.89 -2.69 -4.73
C TYR A 196 17.38 -1.25 -4.77
N TYR A 197 18.26 -0.30 -4.46
CA TYR A 197 18.02 1.13 -4.53
C TYR A 197 18.71 1.65 -5.80
N ASP A 198 17.93 1.93 -6.82
CA ASP A 198 18.39 2.38 -8.14
C ASP A 198 18.96 3.80 -8.11
N THR A 199 18.49 4.66 -7.20
CA THR A 199 18.97 6.04 -7.03
C THR A 199 20.46 6.11 -6.68
N ASP A 200 20.93 5.18 -5.85
CA ASP A 200 22.29 5.17 -5.31
C ASP A 200 23.11 3.95 -5.76
N ASP A 201 22.50 3.07 -6.56
CA ASP A 201 23.06 1.78 -7.00
C ASP A 201 23.53 0.90 -5.84
N ILE A 202 22.67 0.76 -4.82
CA ILE A 202 22.96 -0.01 -3.59
C ILE A 202 22.05 -1.22 -3.51
N THR A 203 22.63 -2.40 -3.23
CA THR A 203 21.86 -3.58 -2.83
C THR A 203 21.99 -3.83 -1.33
N GLU A 204 20.87 -4.08 -0.66
CA GLU A 204 20.87 -4.57 0.72
C GLU A 204 20.21 -5.94 0.85
N ARG A 205 20.73 -6.74 1.80
CA ARG A 205 20.08 -7.95 2.30
C ARG A 205 19.48 -7.63 3.65
N GLN A 206 18.16 -7.81 3.75
CA GLN A 206 17.39 -7.50 4.95
C GLN A 206 16.74 -8.75 5.52
N ILE A 207 16.87 -8.93 6.83
CA ILE A 207 16.21 -9.97 7.62
C ILE A 207 15.27 -9.26 8.60
N GLU A 208 13.98 -9.48 8.42
CA GLU A 208 12.95 -9.02 9.34
C GLU A 208 12.55 -10.18 10.25
N THR A 209 12.53 -9.96 11.55
CA THR A 209 11.97 -10.90 12.53
C THR A 209 10.86 -10.21 13.30
N VAL A 210 9.66 -10.79 13.28
CA VAL A 210 8.48 -10.22 13.93
C VAL A 210 8.05 -11.13 15.06
N ARG A 211 7.91 -10.59 16.28
CA ARG A 211 7.28 -11.28 17.40
C ARG A 211 5.77 -11.40 17.12
N VAL A 212 5.25 -12.62 17.03
CA VAL A 212 3.82 -12.85 16.86
C VAL A 212 3.08 -12.41 18.12
N CYS A 213 2.05 -11.58 17.96
CA CYS A 213 1.27 -11.06 19.06
C CYS A 213 -0.22 -11.01 18.68
N ASN A 214 -1.09 -11.29 19.66
CA ASN A 214 -2.53 -11.19 19.49
C ASN A 214 -3.10 -9.87 20.06
N ASP A 215 -2.30 -9.14 20.84
CA ASP A 215 -2.72 -7.91 21.52
C ASP A 215 -2.22 -6.64 20.82
N CYS A 216 -1.18 -6.73 19.98
CA CYS A 216 -0.65 -5.61 19.20
C CYS A 216 0.04 -6.06 17.90
N GLY A 217 0.63 -5.10 17.16
CA GLY A 217 1.42 -5.34 15.94
C GLY A 217 2.70 -6.17 16.15
N GLY A 218 3.07 -6.47 17.39
CA GLY A 218 4.30 -7.20 17.72
C GLY A 218 5.57 -6.36 17.54
N VAL A 219 6.66 -6.82 18.14
CA VAL A 219 7.98 -6.20 17.96
C VAL A 219 8.52 -6.59 16.59
N VAL A 220 9.03 -5.62 15.84
CA VAL A 220 9.74 -5.86 14.58
C VAL A 220 11.23 -5.62 14.83
N MET A 221 12.06 -6.62 14.54
CA MET A 221 13.50 -6.47 14.46
C MET A 221 13.96 -6.55 13.02
N ILE A 222 14.87 -5.67 12.62
CA ILE A 222 15.43 -5.61 11.26
C ILE A 222 16.94 -5.70 11.36
N GLU A 223 17.53 -6.69 10.71
CA GLU A 223 18.95 -6.74 10.39
C GLU A 223 19.11 -6.39 8.92
N SER A 224 19.86 -5.34 8.59
CA SER A 224 20.18 -5.02 7.20
C SER A 224 21.69 -4.93 6.99
N ALA A 225 22.14 -5.44 5.84
CA ALA A 225 23.52 -5.36 5.39
C ALA A 225 23.55 -4.93 3.91
N ALA A 226 24.18 -3.79 3.65
CA ALA A 226 24.42 -3.31 2.29
C ALA A 226 25.70 -3.94 1.69
N ASP A 227 25.74 -4.03 0.37
CA ASP A 227 26.93 -4.40 -0.42
C ASP A 227 28.14 -3.47 -0.19
N THR A 228 27.90 -2.23 0.26
CA THR A 228 28.92 -1.29 0.75
C THR A 228 29.62 -1.73 2.05
N GLY A 229 29.14 -2.82 2.68
CA GLY A 229 29.68 -3.37 3.93
C GLY A 229 29.07 -2.75 5.19
N LYS A 230 28.17 -1.76 5.06
CA LYS A 230 27.43 -1.17 6.18
C LYS A 230 26.37 -2.14 6.71
N LYS A 231 26.27 -2.24 8.03
CA LYS A 231 25.30 -3.09 8.73
C LYS A 231 24.54 -2.30 9.77
N ILE A 232 23.23 -2.54 9.87
CA ILE A 232 22.38 -1.92 10.88
C ILE A 232 21.49 -2.97 11.55
N TYR A 233 21.12 -2.67 12.79
CA TYR A 233 20.07 -3.38 13.51
C TYR A 233 18.99 -2.37 13.91
N ALA A 234 17.72 -2.71 13.76
CA ALA A 234 16.62 -1.88 14.25
C ALA A 234 15.67 -2.72 15.10
N VAL A 235 15.15 -2.13 16.17
CA VAL A 235 14.03 -2.66 16.95
C VAL A 235 12.91 -1.63 16.94
N ILE A 236 11.74 -2.02 16.48
CA ILE A 236 10.58 -1.15 16.33
C ILE A 236 9.43 -1.71 17.17
N LEU A 237 8.96 -0.90 18.12
CA LEU A 237 7.73 -1.15 18.86
C LEU A 237 6.54 -0.51 18.12
N PRO A 238 5.40 -1.21 18.01
CA PRO A 238 4.20 -0.72 17.33
C PRO A 238 3.56 0.44 18.11
N ASN A 239 2.65 1.19 17.47
CA ASN A 239 1.98 2.32 18.13
C ASN A 239 1.09 1.85 19.30
N SER A 240 0.32 0.78 19.13
CA SER A 240 -0.47 0.17 20.19
C SER A 240 0.30 -0.92 20.96
N CYS A 241 1.52 -0.63 21.46
CA CYS A 241 2.40 -1.66 22.04
C CYS A 241 1.92 -2.23 23.39
N CYS A 242 1.70 -3.56 23.46
CA CYS A 242 1.40 -4.24 24.72
C CYS A 242 2.65 -4.36 25.63
N PRO A 243 2.48 -4.52 26.95
CA PRO A 243 3.60 -4.58 27.90
C PRO A 243 4.65 -5.65 27.58
N GLU A 244 4.21 -6.83 27.14
CA GLU A 244 5.11 -7.95 26.83
C GLU A 244 5.97 -7.67 25.59
N CYS A 245 5.38 -7.10 24.53
CA CYS A 245 6.14 -6.67 23.35
C CYS A 245 7.13 -5.57 23.71
N ARG A 246 6.73 -4.61 24.55
CA ARG A 246 7.59 -3.53 25.00
C ARG A 246 8.82 -4.06 25.74
N GLU A 247 8.61 -4.89 26.76
CA GLU A 247 9.69 -5.52 27.53
C GLU A 247 10.61 -6.33 26.60
N SER A 248 10.03 -7.12 25.68
CA SER A 248 10.80 -7.90 24.72
C SER A 248 11.65 -7.04 23.80
N GLY A 249 11.11 -5.96 23.24
CA GLY A 249 11.85 -5.07 22.34
C GLY A 249 12.94 -4.29 23.06
N GLU A 250 12.67 -3.77 24.25
CA GLU A 250 13.69 -3.14 25.11
C GLU A 250 14.81 -4.14 25.44
N ALA A 251 14.47 -5.40 25.74
CA ALA A 251 15.46 -6.45 25.96
C ALA A 251 16.29 -6.76 24.71
N PHE A 252 15.70 -6.81 23.51
CA PHE A 252 16.45 -7.02 22.26
C PHE A 252 17.43 -5.88 22.00
N PHE A 253 16.98 -4.62 22.13
CA PHE A 253 17.81 -3.45 21.92
C PHE A 253 18.96 -3.32 22.93
N ASN A 254 18.78 -3.83 24.16
CA ASN A 254 19.82 -3.79 25.18
C ASN A 254 20.83 -4.93 25.08
N ARG A 255 20.45 -6.08 24.47
CA ARG A 255 21.33 -7.26 24.32
C ARG A 255 22.24 -7.19 23.10
N VAL A 256 21.85 -6.46 22.06
CA VAL A 256 22.62 -6.42 20.81
C VAL A 256 23.99 -5.78 21.03
N ASN A 257 25.04 -6.41 20.51
CA ASN A 257 26.41 -5.94 20.65
C ASN A 257 26.72 -4.86 19.61
N GLY A 258 27.01 -3.64 20.08
CA GLY A 258 27.36 -2.50 19.22
C GLY A 258 28.56 -2.73 18.30
N SER A 259 29.47 -3.66 18.60
CA SER A 259 30.60 -3.93 17.72
C SER A 259 30.24 -4.67 16.43
N GLN A 260 29.03 -5.21 16.30
CA GLN A 260 28.59 -6.00 15.14
C GLN A 260 27.91 -5.17 14.05
N TYR A 261 27.42 -3.99 14.39
CA TYR A 261 26.63 -3.12 13.52
C TYR A 261 27.23 -1.72 13.52
N ASN A 262 27.10 -1.00 12.40
CA ASN A 262 27.51 0.40 12.31
C ASN A 262 26.55 1.30 13.07
N HIS A 263 25.26 0.96 13.08
CA HIS A 263 24.22 1.66 13.84
C HIS A 263 23.20 0.68 14.38
N ILE A 264 22.70 0.97 15.58
CA ILE A 264 21.58 0.27 16.19
C ILE A 264 20.46 1.27 16.49
N TYR A 265 19.30 1.04 15.88
CA TYR A 265 18.13 1.88 16.02
C TYR A 265 17.12 1.25 16.98
N PHE A 266 16.48 2.09 17.79
CA PHE A 266 15.29 1.74 18.56
C PHE A 266 14.22 2.78 18.34
N GLN A 267 13.04 2.34 17.94
CA GLN A 267 11.87 3.19 17.77
C GLN A 267 10.73 2.67 18.63
N ASP A 268 10.19 3.54 19.48
CA ASP A 268 8.95 3.32 20.21
C ASP A 268 7.91 4.32 19.73
N ARG A 269 7.05 3.86 18.82
CA ARG A 269 6.06 4.69 18.15
C ARG A 269 5.02 5.24 19.14
N GLN A 270 4.67 4.47 20.17
CA GLN A 270 3.69 4.88 21.16
C GLN A 270 4.17 6.04 22.03
N LYS A 271 5.47 6.03 22.40
CA LYS A 271 6.07 7.06 23.26
C LYS A 271 6.78 8.17 22.48
N ASP A 272 6.76 8.09 21.16
CA ASP A 272 7.52 8.98 20.27
C ASP A 272 9.01 9.05 20.64
N VAL A 273 9.63 7.89 20.84
CA VAL A 273 11.06 7.77 21.20
C VAL A 273 11.83 7.14 20.04
N PHE A 274 12.92 7.80 19.64
CA PHE A 274 13.87 7.29 18.65
C PHE A 274 15.30 7.40 19.17
N ILE A 275 16.02 6.27 19.24
CA ILE A 275 17.38 6.18 19.80
C ILE A 275 18.31 5.54 18.76
N VAL A 276 19.53 6.08 18.66
CA VAL A 276 20.61 5.54 17.83
C VAL A 276 21.83 5.26 18.71
N LYS A 277 22.42 4.06 18.59
CA LYS A 277 23.71 3.67 19.18
C LYS A 277 24.73 3.36 18.09
#